data_AF-A0A9X8MCJ8-F1
#
_entry.id   AF-A0A9X8MCJ8-F1
#
_cell.length_a   1.000
_cell.length_b   1.000
_cell.length_c   1.000
_cell.angle_alpha   90.00
_cell.angle_beta   90.00
_cell.angle_gamma   90.00
#
_symmetry.space_group_name_H-M   'P 1'
#
loop_
_entity.id
_entity.type
_entity.pdbx_description
1 polymer ?
#
loop_
_entity_poly.entity_id
_entity_poly.type
_entity_poly.pdbx_seq_one_letter_code
_entity_poly.pdbx_strand_id
1 'polypeptide(L)'
;MIDFWLAIGLLLLVALGFLLIPAIRRQHVASGKDRAVVNVELYEERLTELSQQHAAGLLTAEQWEEARSEAARELLSDTQQADTDATSAKGGRAAPLIVALIVPLVGLGLYLHWGASDRVELTREFSQPPRSMDEMTSRLERAVAVQPESSEGWYLLGRTYMSQERFSEAAHAFTQAVRQAGRQPELLGQLAQAQYFADGKVLTPEVRTLADEALKANPKEVTTLGLLGIAAFEQKDYAGAITHWQTLVDQLPTGDPSRKAIQSGIERARRYMGASGEAASSASATQSATLSVTVSLDPGVSSHVKASDTVFVFARAVSGPPMPLAVKRLTVADLPARVLLSDADAMMPQLKLSGFDQVQLVVRISRQGNPTSGEWVALGKPIAVKDAQPQELKITQPDAK
;
A
#
# COMPACT_ATOMS: atom_id res chain seq x y z
N MET A 1 -26.20 -17.27 -5.65
CA MET A 1 -26.90 -17.29 -4.35
C MET A 1 -28.26 -17.98 -4.41
N ILE A 2 -29.07 -17.75 -5.46
CA ILE A 2 -30.38 -18.40 -5.62
C ILE A 2 -30.27 -19.93 -5.61
N ASP A 3 -29.27 -20.51 -6.29
CA ASP A 3 -29.09 -21.97 -6.37
C ASP A 3 -28.92 -22.65 -5.00
N PHE A 4 -28.21 -21.99 -4.08
CA PHE A 4 -27.99 -22.49 -2.72
C PHE A 4 -29.29 -22.52 -1.92
N TRP A 5 -30.06 -21.43 -1.94
CA TRP A 5 -31.36 -21.35 -1.29
C TRP A 5 -32.38 -22.29 -1.93
N LEU A 6 -32.33 -22.48 -3.25
CA LEU A 6 -33.16 -23.46 -3.96
C LEU A 6 -32.86 -24.89 -3.51
N ALA A 7 -31.58 -25.26 -3.37
CA ALA A 7 -31.20 -26.59 -2.90
C ALA A 7 -31.68 -26.85 -1.46
N ILE A 8 -31.53 -25.87 -0.56
CA ILE A 8 -32.05 -25.96 0.81
C ILE A 8 -33.57 -26.07 0.81
N GLY A 9 -34.26 -25.22 0.03
CA GLY A 9 -35.72 -25.25 -0.08
C GLY A 9 -36.24 -26.60 -0.58
N LEU A 10 -35.57 -27.19 -1.58
CA LEU A 10 -35.91 -28.52 -2.09
C LEU A 10 -35.73 -29.62 -1.04
N LEU A 11 -34.59 -29.64 -0.35
CA LEU A 11 -34.33 -30.62 0.71
C LEU A 11 -35.35 -30.50 1.86
N LEU A 12 -35.74 -29.26 2.20
CA LEU A 12 -36.73 -28.98 3.23
C LEU A 12 -38.13 -29.45 2.81
N LEU A 13 -38.51 -29.25 1.55
CA LEU A 13 -39.76 -29.77 1.00
C LEU A 13 -39.80 -31.31 1.04
N VAL A 14 -38.68 -31.97 0.69
CA VAL A 14 -38.57 -33.44 0.77
C VAL A 14 -38.72 -33.91 2.22
N ALA A 15 -38.00 -33.30 3.16
CA ALA A 15 -38.08 -33.63 4.58
C ALA A 15 -39.48 -33.42 5.15
N LEU A 16 -40.13 -32.31 4.79
CA LEU A 16 -41.50 -31.99 5.18
C LEU A 16 -42.50 -33.00 4.61
N GLY A 17 -42.29 -33.47 3.38
CA GLY A 17 -43.08 -34.53 2.77
C GLY A 17 -43.03 -35.83 3.58
N PHE A 18 -41.84 -36.27 4.01
CA PHE A 18 -41.69 -37.46 4.87
C PHE A 18 -42.43 -37.32 6.22
N LEU A 19 -42.55 -36.11 6.74
CA LEU A 19 -43.18 -35.84 8.05
C LEU A 19 -44.71 -35.68 7.93
N LEU A 20 -45.18 -34.95 6.90
CA LEU A 20 -46.59 -34.63 6.72
C LEU A 20 -47.38 -35.74 6.02
N ILE A 21 -46.81 -36.47 5.05
CA ILE A 21 -47.55 -37.53 4.31
C ILE A 21 -48.09 -38.62 5.25
N PRO A 22 -47.29 -39.19 6.19
CA PRO A 22 -47.80 -40.17 7.14
C PRO A 22 -48.81 -39.57 8.12
N ALA A 23 -48.65 -38.31 8.51
CA ALA A 23 -49.56 -37.62 9.43
C ALA A 23 -50.96 -37.43 8.80
N ILE A 24 -51.01 -37.01 7.53
CA ILE A 24 -52.25 -36.86 6.76
C ILE A 24 -52.89 -38.22 6.46
N ARG A 25 -52.09 -39.24 6.09
CA ARG A 25 -52.61 -40.59 5.82
C ARG A 25 -53.19 -41.27 7.07
N ARG A 26 -52.60 -41.05 8.25
CA ARG A 26 -53.15 -41.57 9.53
C ARG A 26 -54.50 -40.94 9.89
N GLN A 27 -54.77 -39.68 9.51
CA GLN A 27 -56.07 -39.05 9.76
C GLN A 27 -57.20 -39.75 9.00
N HIS A 28 -56.93 -40.26 7.80
CA HIS A 28 -57.93 -41.00 7.03
C HIS A 28 -58.29 -42.36 7.65
N VAL A 29 -57.32 -43.06 8.24
CA VAL A 29 -57.53 -44.39 8.86
C VAL A 29 -58.11 -44.30 10.29
N ALA A 30 -57.97 -43.14 10.94
CA ALA A 30 -58.39 -42.91 12.33
C ALA A 30 -59.68 -42.07 12.46
N SER A 31 -60.54 -42.06 11.43
CA SER A 31 -61.90 -41.52 11.60
C SER A 31 -62.69 -42.51 12.45
N GLY A 32 -62.88 -42.22 13.75
CA GLY A 32 -63.68 -43.03 14.67
C GLY A 32 -65.10 -43.32 14.19
N LYS A 33 -65.57 -42.57 13.19
CA LYS A 33 -66.81 -42.80 12.46
C LYS A 33 -66.88 -44.17 11.78
N ASP A 34 -65.77 -44.67 11.20
CA ASP A 34 -65.76 -45.99 10.56
C ASP A 34 -65.79 -47.12 11.60
N ARG A 35 -65.16 -46.93 12.76
CA ARG A 35 -65.17 -47.93 13.84
C ARG A 35 -66.53 -48.01 14.56
N ALA A 36 -67.17 -46.87 14.81
CA ALA A 36 -68.49 -46.84 15.41
C ALA A 36 -69.55 -47.50 14.50
N VAL A 37 -69.45 -47.32 13.18
CA VAL A 37 -70.34 -47.98 12.21
C VAL A 37 -70.11 -49.50 12.23
N VAL A 38 -68.86 -49.97 12.19
CA VAL A 38 -68.53 -51.40 12.25
C VAL A 38 -68.99 -52.06 13.57
N ASN A 39 -68.83 -51.37 14.71
CA ASN A 39 -69.23 -51.90 16.01
C ASN A 39 -70.76 -52.01 16.14
N VAL A 40 -71.51 -51.07 15.55
CA VAL A 40 -72.98 -51.13 15.50
C VAL A 40 -73.46 -52.29 14.61
N GLU A 41 -72.82 -52.49 13.45
CA GLU A 41 -73.15 -53.59 12.54
C GLU A 41 -72.93 -54.96 13.21
N LEU A 42 -71.82 -55.14 13.94
CA LEU A 42 -71.55 -56.37 14.69
C LEU A 42 -72.56 -56.61 15.82
N TYR A 43 -73.02 -55.55 16.48
CA TYR A 43 -74.07 -55.65 17.50
C TYR A 43 -75.42 -56.09 16.91
N GLU A 44 -75.80 -55.55 15.75
CA GLU A 44 -77.02 -55.97 15.04
C GLU A 44 -76.96 -57.45 14.62
N GLU A 45 -75.80 -57.93 14.18
CA GLU A 45 -75.55 -59.35 13.87
C GLU A 45 -75.73 -60.22 15.13
N ARG A 46 -75.13 -59.81 16.26
CA ARG A 46 -75.27 -60.52 17.55
C ARG A 46 -76.70 -60.58 18.06
N LEU A 47 -77.47 -59.49 17.93
CA LEU A 47 -78.89 -59.49 18.28
C LEU A 47 -79.69 -60.47 17.42
N THR A 48 -79.35 -60.54 16.13
CA THR A 48 -80.01 -61.45 15.20
C THR A 48 -79.73 -62.90 15.57
N GLU A 49 -78.47 -63.23 15.90
CA GLU A 49 -78.07 -64.57 16.38
C GLU A 49 -78.81 -64.97 17.67
N LEU A 50 -78.84 -64.07 18.68
CA LEU A 50 -79.54 -64.31 19.95
C LEU A 50 -81.05 -64.51 19.74
N SER A 51 -81.66 -63.77 18.81
CA SER A 51 -83.08 -63.92 18.48
C SER A 51 -83.41 -65.28 17.86
N GLN A 52 -82.52 -65.81 17.01
CA GLN A 52 -82.67 -67.14 16.39
C GLN A 52 -82.53 -68.25 17.43
N GLN A 53 -81.57 -68.13 18.35
CA GLN A 53 -81.34 -69.10 19.42
C GLN A 53 -82.53 -69.16 20.40
N HIS A 54 -83.14 -68.01 20.74
CA HIS A 54 -84.37 -67.97 21.54
C HIS A 54 -85.56 -68.60 20.78
N ALA A 55 -85.73 -68.29 19.49
CA ALA A 55 -86.78 -68.90 18.66
C ALA A 55 -86.63 -70.43 18.50
N ALA A 56 -85.39 -70.93 18.51
CA ALA A 56 -85.06 -72.35 18.49
C ALA A 56 -85.23 -73.05 19.87
N GLY A 57 -85.60 -72.30 20.92
CA GLY A 57 -85.79 -72.82 22.28
C GLY A 57 -84.48 -73.16 23.02
N LEU A 58 -83.34 -72.70 22.51
CA LEU A 58 -82.02 -72.93 23.13
C LEU A 58 -81.72 -71.96 24.28
N LEU A 59 -82.38 -70.80 24.31
CA LEU A 59 -82.29 -69.78 25.35
C LEU A 59 -83.65 -69.56 25.99
N THR A 60 -83.69 -69.44 27.33
CA THR A 60 -84.89 -68.99 28.04
C THR A 60 -85.10 -67.48 27.87
N ALA A 61 -86.30 -66.99 28.14
CA ALA A 61 -86.61 -65.56 28.04
C ALA A 61 -85.71 -64.69 28.94
N GLU A 62 -85.40 -65.17 30.15
CA GLU A 62 -84.49 -64.49 31.09
C GLU A 62 -83.06 -64.44 30.55
N GLN A 63 -82.55 -65.56 30.01
CA GLN A 63 -81.20 -65.64 29.43
C GLN A 63 -81.06 -64.76 28.17
N TRP A 64 -82.13 -64.65 27.36
CA TRP A 64 -82.14 -63.80 26.18
C TRP A 64 -82.08 -62.31 26.54
N GLU A 65 -82.84 -61.87 27.55
CA GLU A 65 -82.77 -60.49 28.05
C GLU A 65 -81.41 -60.16 28.66
N GLU A 66 -80.84 -61.09 29.43
CA GLU A 66 -79.52 -60.91 30.04
C GLU A 66 -78.43 -60.75 28.97
N ALA A 67 -78.38 -61.66 27.98
CA ALA A 67 -77.42 -61.61 26.87
C ALA A 67 -77.56 -60.34 26.02
N ARG A 68 -78.80 -59.88 25.78
CA ARG A 68 -79.06 -58.61 25.09
C ARG A 68 -78.55 -57.41 25.89
N SER A 69 -78.76 -57.43 27.20
CA SER A 69 -78.29 -56.36 28.09
C SER A 69 -76.76 -56.30 28.15
N GLU A 70 -76.10 -57.45 28.11
CA GLU A 70 -74.63 -57.57 28.08
C GLU A 70 -74.07 -57.02 26.77
N ALA A 71 -74.62 -57.44 25.61
CA ALA A 71 -74.22 -56.93 24.31
C ALA A 71 -74.42 -55.40 24.18
N ALA A 72 -75.49 -54.86 24.78
CA ALA A 72 -75.73 -53.41 24.80
C ALA A 72 -74.72 -52.66 25.69
N ARG A 73 -74.28 -53.26 26.80
CA ARG A 73 -73.23 -52.70 27.66
C ARG A 73 -71.87 -52.73 26.96
N GLU A 74 -71.56 -53.82 26.25
CA GLU A 74 -70.33 -53.96 25.47
C GLU A 74 -70.24 -52.92 24.35
N LEU A 75 -71.32 -52.69 23.60
CA LEU A 75 -71.37 -51.62 22.60
C LEU A 75 -71.17 -50.22 23.23
N LEU A 76 -71.77 -49.97 24.40
CA LEU A 76 -71.62 -48.69 25.11
C LEU A 76 -70.20 -48.48 25.65
N SER A 77 -69.55 -49.53 26.16
CA SER A 77 -68.15 -49.45 26.60
C SER A 77 -67.21 -49.22 25.42
N ASP A 78 -67.42 -49.91 24.31
CA ASP A 78 -66.57 -49.77 23.12
C ASP A 78 -66.70 -48.38 22.48
N THR A 79 -67.90 -47.81 22.48
CA THR A 79 -68.15 -46.44 21.99
C THR A 79 -67.58 -45.37 22.93
N GLN A 80 -67.70 -45.53 24.25
CA GLN A 80 -67.05 -44.61 25.22
C GLN A 80 -65.52 -44.68 25.17
N GLN A 81 -64.96 -45.87 24.97
CA GLN A 81 -63.51 -46.04 24.85
C GLN A 81 -62.99 -45.43 23.55
N ALA A 82 -63.73 -45.56 22.44
CA ALA A 82 -63.42 -44.88 21.19
C ALA A 82 -63.45 -43.33 21.31
N ASP A 83 -64.41 -42.76 22.05
CA ASP A 83 -64.48 -41.31 22.30
C ASP A 83 -63.32 -40.80 23.19
N THR A 84 -62.91 -41.62 24.17
CA THR A 84 -61.79 -41.31 25.08
C THR A 84 -60.43 -41.35 24.35
N ASP A 85 -60.23 -42.35 23.50
CA ASP A 85 -59.04 -42.44 22.65
C ASP A 85 -58.99 -41.32 21.60
N ALA A 86 -60.15 -40.95 21.04
CA ALA A 86 -60.27 -39.85 20.09
C ALA A 86 -59.98 -38.47 20.70
N THR A 87 -60.25 -38.27 21.99
CA THR A 87 -59.94 -37.02 22.71
C THR A 87 -58.47 -36.95 23.13
N SER A 88 -57.87 -38.06 23.58
CA SER A 88 -56.44 -38.15 23.90
C SER A 88 -55.53 -37.95 22.67
N ALA A 89 -55.94 -38.47 21.51
CA ALA A 89 -55.20 -38.32 20.26
C ALA A 89 -55.14 -36.87 19.73
N LYS A 90 -55.98 -35.93 20.21
CA LYS A 90 -55.98 -34.53 19.73
C LYS A 90 -54.72 -33.75 20.17
N GLY A 91 -54.12 -34.08 21.32
CA GLY A 91 -52.91 -33.40 21.83
C GLY A 91 -51.61 -33.76 21.09
N GLY A 92 -51.48 -35.02 20.64
CA GLY A 92 -50.29 -35.50 19.92
C GLY A 92 -50.24 -35.16 18.43
N ARG A 93 -51.33 -34.66 17.84
CA ARG A 93 -51.45 -34.38 16.39
C ARG A 93 -50.74 -33.11 15.95
N ALA A 94 -50.62 -32.11 16.83
CA ALA A 94 -49.95 -30.85 16.50
C ALA A 94 -48.42 -30.95 16.60
N ALA A 95 -47.89 -31.87 17.40
CA ALA A 95 -46.45 -32.05 17.62
C ALA A 95 -45.62 -32.18 16.32
N PRO A 96 -45.95 -33.05 15.33
CA PRO A 96 -45.17 -33.13 14.10
C PRO A 96 -45.24 -31.85 13.25
N LEU A 97 -46.37 -31.13 13.26
CA LEU A 97 -46.52 -29.83 12.57
C LEU A 97 -45.67 -28.74 13.23
N ILE A 98 -45.66 -28.71 14.56
CA ILE A 98 -44.84 -27.78 15.34
C ILE A 98 -43.36 -28.05 15.08
N VAL A 99 -42.92 -29.31 15.14
CA VAL A 99 -41.53 -29.70 14.84
C VAL A 99 -41.17 -29.36 13.39
N ALA A 100 -42.07 -29.64 12.44
CA ALA A 100 -41.90 -29.32 11.03
C ALA A 100 -41.74 -27.82 10.75
N LEU A 101 -42.28 -26.94 11.60
CA LEU A 101 -42.10 -25.50 11.49
C LEU A 101 -40.87 -25.01 12.25
N ILE A 102 -40.68 -25.46 13.50
CA ILE A 102 -39.61 -24.99 14.39
C ILE A 102 -38.24 -25.40 13.84
N VAL A 103 -38.06 -26.63 13.37
CA VAL A 103 -36.76 -27.12 12.91
C VAL A 103 -36.20 -26.29 11.75
N PRO A 104 -36.96 -26.00 10.67
CA PRO A 104 -36.58 -25.01 9.66
C PRO A 104 -36.20 -23.64 10.20
N LEU A 105 -37.02 -23.07 11.09
CA LEU A 105 -36.82 -21.72 11.61
C LEU A 105 -35.56 -21.63 12.47
N VAL A 106 -35.33 -22.62 13.32
CA VAL A 106 -34.12 -22.73 14.13
C VAL A 106 -32.91 -22.97 13.23
N GLY A 107 -33.00 -23.87 12.25
CA GLY A 107 -31.93 -24.11 11.29
C GLY A 107 -31.56 -22.86 10.50
N LEU A 108 -32.55 -22.11 10.03
CA LEU A 108 -32.35 -20.83 9.37
C LEU A 108 -31.71 -19.81 10.32
N GLY A 109 -32.18 -19.70 11.56
CA GLY A 109 -31.61 -18.80 12.56
C GLY A 109 -30.15 -19.11 12.87
N LEU A 110 -29.82 -20.39 13.07
CA LEU A 110 -28.43 -20.85 13.27
C LEU A 110 -27.57 -20.58 12.05
N TYR A 111 -28.09 -20.79 10.84
CA TYR A 111 -27.38 -20.47 9.60
C TYR A 111 -27.18 -18.96 9.41
N LEU A 112 -28.16 -18.12 9.76
CA LEU A 112 -27.98 -16.67 9.69
C LEU A 112 -26.98 -16.16 10.74
N HIS A 113 -26.83 -16.88 11.86
CA HIS A 113 -25.89 -16.52 12.91
C HIS A 113 -24.46 -17.02 12.68
N TRP A 114 -24.29 -18.25 12.19
CA TRP A 114 -22.97 -18.90 12.00
C TRP A 114 -22.61 -19.20 10.55
N GLY A 115 -23.56 -19.09 9.64
CA GLY A 115 -23.33 -19.29 8.22
C GLY A 115 -22.45 -18.19 7.64
N ALA A 116 -21.81 -18.52 6.53
CA ALA A 116 -20.85 -17.66 5.85
C ALA A 116 -21.23 -17.44 4.38
N SER A 117 -22.53 -17.28 4.10
CA SER A 117 -23.06 -17.04 2.75
C SER A 117 -22.29 -15.94 2.02
N ASP A 118 -22.02 -14.87 2.74
CA ASP A 118 -21.41 -13.65 2.18
C ASP A 118 -19.95 -13.89 1.83
N ARG A 119 -19.25 -14.75 2.60
CA ARG A 119 -17.87 -15.18 2.31
C ARG A 119 -17.81 -16.08 1.07
N VAL A 120 -18.80 -16.96 0.89
CA VAL A 120 -18.92 -17.82 -0.30
C VAL A 120 -19.18 -16.98 -1.55
N GLU A 121 -20.07 -15.99 -1.44
CA GLU A 121 -20.35 -15.05 -2.53
C GLU A 121 -19.12 -14.23 -2.91
N LEU A 122 -18.43 -13.68 -1.92
CA LEU A 122 -17.18 -12.96 -2.13
C LEU A 122 -16.12 -13.82 -2.82
N THR A 123 -15.95 -15.07 -2.39
CA THR A 123 -15.01 -16.02 -3.00
C THR A 123 -15.35 -16.28 -4.46
N ARG A 124 -16.65 -16.48 -4.77
CA ARG A 124 -17.12 -16.66 -6.14
C ARG A 124 -16.87 -15.42 -7.00
N GLU A 125 -17.00 -14.24 -6.42
CA GLU A 125 -16.74 -12.98 -7.11
C GLU A 125 -15.25 -12.80 -7.45
N PHE A 126 -14.33 -13.05 -6.52
CA PHE A 126 -12.89 -13.03 -6.81
C PHE A 126 -12.42 -14.16 -7.75
N SER A 127 -13.23 -15.21 -7.93
CA SER A 127 -12.96 -16.27 -8.90
C SER A 127 -13.14 -15.80 -10.35
N GLN A 128 -13.88 -14.71 -10.57
CA GLN A 128 -14.05 -14.12 -11.90
C GLN A 128 -13.11 -12.91 -12.07
N PRO A 129 -12.42 -12.79 -13.20
CA PRO A 129 -11.60 -11.61 -13.45
C PRO A 129 -12.48 -10.35 -13.45
N PRO A 130 -12.05 -9.28 -12.77
CA PRO A 130 -12.78 -8.01 -12.79
C PRO A 130 -12.69 -7.38 -14.18
N ARG A 131 -13.78 -6.72 -14.60
CA ARG A 131 -13.89 -6.10 -15.92
C ARG A 131 -13.25 -4.73 -15.97
N SER A 132 -13.12 -4.07 -14.82
CA SER A 132 -12.48 -2.76 -14.67
C SER A 132 -11.77 -2.63 -13.33
N MET A 133 -10.91 -1.61 -13.21
CA MET A 133 -10.27 -1.26 -11.93
C MET A 133 -11.31 -0.79 -10.90
N ASP A 134 -12.34 -0.05 -11.31
CA ASP A 134 -13.40 0.39 -10.39
C ASP A 134 -14.18 -0.80 -9.81
N GLU A 135 -14.47 -1.80 -10.64
CA GLU A 135 -15.11 -3.04 -10.18
C GLU A 135 -14.21 -3.78 -9.18
N MET A 136 -12.89 -3.85 -9.44
CA MET A 136 -11.92 -4.40 -8.48
C MET A 136 -11.96 -3.64 -7.14
N THR A 137 -11.97 -2.31 -7.17
CA THR A 137 -12.06 -1.48 -5.96
C THR A 137 -13.32 -1.77 -5.17
N SER A 138 -14.50 -1.75 -5.81
CA SER A 138 -15.77 -2.03 -5.13
C SER A 138 -15.87 -3.46 -4.59
N ARG A 139 -15.21 -4.44 -5.24
CA ARG A 139 -15.07 -5.81 -4.73
C ARG A 139 -14.23 -5.85 -3.46
N LEU A 140 -13.08 -5.17 -3.45
CA LEU A 140 -12.20 -5.08 -2.28
C LEU A 140 -12.84 -4.32 -1.11
N GLU A 141 -13.58 -3.23 -1.38
CA GLU A 141 -14.34 -2.50 -0.37
C GLU A 141 -15.39 -3.40 0.32
N ARG A 142 -16.15 -4.19 -0.45
CA ARG A 142 -17.07 -5.17 0.13
C ARG A 142 -16.33 -6.30 0.86
N ALA A 143 -15.18 -6.72 0.34
CA ALA A 143 -14.37 -7.77 0.97
C ALA A 143 -13.98 -7.40 2.40
N VAL A 144 -13.48 -6.18 2.59
CA VAL A 144 -13.06 -5.69 3.92
C VAL A 144 -14.26 -5.33 4.82
N ALA A 145 -15.43 -5.05 4.25
CA ALA A 145 -16.67 -4.88 5.02
C ALA A 145 -17.18 -6.21 5.58
N VAL A 146 -17.09 -7.30 4.81
CA VAL A 146 -17.49 -8.65 5.23
C VAL A 146 -16.42 -9.30 6.13
N GLN A 147 -15.15 -8.99 5.90
CA GLN A 147 -13.99 -9.52 6.65
C GLN A 147 -13.10 -8.38 7.17
N PRO A 148 -13.57 -7.59 8.16
CA PRO A 148 -12.83 -6.45 8.71
C PRO A 148 -11.52 -6.83 9.42
N GLU A 149 -11.38 -8.09 9.82
CA GLU A 149 -10.20 -8.68 10.42
C GLU A 149 -9.09 -9.03 9.40
N SER A 150 -9.38 -9.00 8.10
CA SER A 150 -8.44 -9.40 7.05
C SER A 150 -7.41 -8.29 6.77
N SER A 151 -6.21 -8.43 7.34
CA SER A 151 -5.08 -7.53 7.05
C SER A 151 -4.70 -7.51 5.56
N GLU A 152 -4.76 -8.67 4.90
CA GLU A 152 -4.48 -8.80 3.48
C GLU A 152 -5.51 -8.07 2.61
N GLY A 153 -6.80 -8.17 2.96
CA GLY A 153 -7.87 -7.45 2.27
C GLY A 153 -7.67 -5.93 2.35
N TRP A 154 -7.35 -5.42 3.55
CA TRP A 154 -7.03 -4.01 3.75
C TRP A 154 -5.77 -3.57 3.01
N TYR A 155 -4.74 -4.42 2.97
CA TYR A 155 -3.50 -4.15 2.23
C TYR A 155 -3.75 -4.04 0.73
N LEU A 156 -4.49 -4.99 0.14
CA LEU A 156 -4.82 -4.98 -1.29
C LEU A 156 -5.68 -3.76 -1.64
N LEU A 157 -6.66 -3.42 -0.80
CA LEU A 157 -7.47 -2.21 -0.98
C LEU A 157 -6.59 -0.94 -0.94
N GLY A 158 -5.67 -0.85 0.01
CA GLY A 158 -4.72 0.27 0.11
C GLY A 158 -3.85 0.40 -1.14
N ARG A 159 -3.33 -0.72 -1.67
CA ARG A 159 -2.56 -0.71 -2.93
C ARG A 159 -3.40 -0.28 -4.14
N THR A 160 -4.64 -0.71 -4.22
CA THR A 160 -5.56 -0.28 -5.28
C THR A 160 -5.79 1.23 -5.21
N TYR A 161 -6.04 1.77 -4.02
CA TYR A 161 -6.17 3.22 -3.84
C TYR A 161 -4.88 3.98 -4.17
N MET A 162 -3.71 3.45 -3.82
CA MET A 162 -2.42 4.04 -4.24
C MET A 162 -2.30 4.14 -5.76
N SER A 163 -2.70 3.10 -6.50
CA SER A 163 -2.66 3.09 -7.97
C SER A 163 -3.64 4.06 -8.62
N GLN A 164 -4.70 4.43 -7.88
CA GLN A 164 -5.72 5.40 -8.29
C GLN A 164 -5.40 6.83 -7.81
N GLU A 165 -4.23 7.05 -7.20
CA GLU A 165 -3.82 8.32 -6.57
C GLU A 165 -4.76 8.80 -5.45
N ARG A 166 -5.55 7.87 -4.89
CA ARG A 166 -6.49 8.07 -3.79
C ARG A 166 -5.78 7.94 -2.44
N PHE A 167 -4.78 8.78 -2.21
CA PHE A 167 -3.78 8.60 -1.14
C PHE A 167 -4.36 8.60 0.28
N SER A 168 -5.34 9.47 0.57
CA SER A 168 -5.96 9.54 1.90
C SER A 168 -6.72 8.24 2.25
N GLU A 169 -7.43 7.66 1.28
CA GLU A 169 -8.14 6.39 1.47
C GLU A 169 -7.17 5.21 1.54
N ALA A 170 -6.08 5.25 0.77
CA ALA A 170 -4.98 4.30 0.90
C ALA A 170 -4.37 4.31 2.32
N ALA A 171 -4.10 5.49 2.87
CA ALA A 171 -3.57 5.64 4.23
C ALA A 171 -4.53 5.06 5.28
N HIS A 172 -5.85 5.27 5.13
CA HIS A 172 -6.83 4.64 6.00
C HIS A 172 -6.80 3.11 5.88
N ALA A 173 -6.78 2.56 4.66
CA ALA A 173 -6.74 1.12 4.43
C ALA A 173 -5.47 0.48 5.02
N PHE A 174 -4.29 1.06 4.79
CA PHE A 174 -3.04 0.56 5.39
C PHE A 174 -3.02 0.70 6.91
N THR A 175 -3.66 1.72 7.48
CA THR A 175 -3.83 1.85 8.94
C THR A 175 -4.61 0.66 9.50
N GLN A 176 -5.68 0.23 8.82
CA GLN A 176 -6.42 -0.97 9.22
C GLN A 176 -5.57 -2.23 9.05
N ALA A 177 -4.82 -2.36 7.95
CA ALA A 177 -3.90 -3.48 7.76
C ALA A 177 -2.87 -3.61 8.90
N VAL A 178 -2.25 -2.49 9.31
CA VAL A 178 -1.32 -2.42 10.45
C VAL A 178 -2.02 -2.78 11.77
N ARG A 179 -3.28 -2.36 11.96
CA ARG A 179 -4.06 -2.70 13.16
C ARG A 179 -4.26 -4.22 13.29
N GLN A 180 -4.54 -4.90 12.17
CA GLN A 180 -4.85 -6.33 12.17
C GLN A 180 -3.60 -7.23 12.15
N ALA A 181 -2.58 -6.89 11.36
CA ALA A 181 -1.35 -7.69 11.22
C ALA A 181 -0.21 -7.28 12.16
N GLY A 182 -0.38 -6.18 12.90
CA GLY A 182 0.67 -5.55 13.68
C GLY A 182 1.57 -4.64 12.86
N ARG A 183 2.55 -4.03 13.54
CA ARG A 183 3.45 -3.00 13.00
C ARG A 183 4.63 -3.61 12.23
N GLN A 184 4.33 -4.38 11.19
CA GLN A 184 5.34 -4.99 10.32
C GLN A 184 6.04 -3.91 9.47
N PRO A 185 7.36 -4.00 9.22
CA PRO A 185 8.12 -3.00 8.49
C PRO A 185 7.50 -2.63 7.13
N GLU A 186 7.05 -3.64 6.38
CA GLU A 186 6.50 -3.50 5.04
C GLU A 186 5.18 -2.73 5.06
N LEU A 187 4.34 -2.95 6.07
CA LEU A 187 3.07 -2.23 6.24
C LEU A 187 3.28 -0.79 6.71
N LEU A 188 4.26 -0.58 7.60
CA LEU A 188 4.64 0.76 8.06
C LEU A 188 5.19 1.60 6.90
N GLY A 189 6.02 1.03 6.03
CA GLY A 189 6.54 1.71 4.84
C GLY A 189 5.44 2.11 3.87
N GLN A 190 4.46 1.23 3.63
CA GLN A 190 3.31 1.51 2.76
C GLN A 190 2.38 2.58 3.36
N LEU A 191 2.13 2.52 4.68
CA LEU A 191 1.37 3.55 5.38
C LEU A 191 2.07 4.91 5.34
N ALA A 192 3.36 4.95 5.62
CA ALA A 192 4.16 6.17 5.57
C ALA A 192 4.13 6.78 4.16
N GLN A 193 4.26 5.95 3.12
CA GLN A 193 4.19 6.40 1.74
C GLN A 193 2.82 6.99 1.40
N ALA A 194 1.73 6.30 1.76
CA ALA A 194 0.38 6.78 1.52
C ALA A 194 0.10 8.12 2.22
N GLN A 195 0.51 8.25 3.48
CA GLN A 195 0.37 9.48 4.26
C GLN A 195 1.21 10.63 3.66
N TYR A 196 2.46 10.37 3.27
CA TYR A 196 3.31 11.37 2.63
C TYR A 196 2.65 11.98 1.38
N PHE A 197 2.06 11.14 0.52
CA PHE A 197 1.37 11.63 -0.67
C PHE A 197 0.03 12.30 -0.34
N ALA A 198 -0.70 11.82 0.66
CA ALA A 198 -1.93 12.45 1.13
C ALA A 198 -1.67 13.85 1.71
N ASP A 199 -0.54 14.04 2.38
CA ASP A 199 -0.10 15.31 2.98
C ASP A 199 0.60 16.23 1.97
N GLY A 200 0.42 16.00 0.66
CA GLY A 200 0.97 16.85 -0.40
C GLY A 200 2.49 16.76 -0.53
N LYS A 201 3.08 15.58 -0.27
CA LYS A 201 4.53 15.30 -0.33
C LYS A 201 5.34 16.00 0.75
N VAL A 202 4.72 16.26 1.90
CA VAL A 202 5.39 16.79 3.09
C VAL A 202 5.77 15.65 4.02
N LEU A 203 7.05 15.61 4.43
CA LEU A 203 7.51 14.65 5.41
C LEU A 203 7.15 15.12 6.82
N THR A 204 5.94 14.83 7.26
CA THR A 204 5.45 15.15 8.60
C THR A 204 6.18 14.35 9.69
N PRO A 205 6.19 14.81 10.96
CA PRO A 205 6.78 14.07 12.07
C PRO A 205 6.21 12.65 12.23
N GLU A 206 4.90 12.49 11.97
CA GLU A 206 4.21 11.20 12.01
C GLU A 206 4.74 10.25 10.92
N VAL A 207 4.82 10.72 9.67
CA VAL A 207 5.36 9.93 8.54
C VAL A 207 6.82 9.56 8.80
N ARG A 208 7.62 10.50 9.31
CA ARG A 208 9.02 10.22 9.68
C ARG A 208 9.11 9.14 10.75
N THR A 209 8.27 9.20 11.77
CA THR A 209 8.24 8.18 12.84
C THR A 209 7.92 6.80 12.29
N LEU A 210 6.95 6.68 11.37
CA LEU A 210 6.62 5.41 10.72
C LEU A 210 7.78 4.87 9.88
N ALA A 211 8.42 5.74 9.11
CA ALA A 211 9.58 5.39 8.29
C ALA A 211 10.78 4.93 9.16
N ASP A 212 11.07 5.65 10.24
CA ASP A 212 12.15 5.31 11.16
C ASP A 212 11.88 3.97 11.86
N GLU A 213 10.64 3.71 12.26
CA GLU A 213 10.25 2.42 12.84
C GLU A 213 10.38 1.27 11.83
N ALA A 214 9.93 1.47 10.59
CA ALA A 214 10.08 0.50 9.52
C ALA A 214 11.56 0.15 9.28
N LEU A 215 12.44 1.15 9.16
CA LEU A 215 13.87 0.93 8.93
C LEU A 215 14.60 0.39 10.15
N LYS A 216 14.14 0.70 11.37
CA LYS A 216 14.68 0.10 12.59
C LYS A 216 14.42 -1.40 12.63
N ALA A 217 13.23 -1.82 12.21
CA ALA A 217 12.86 -3.24 12.18
C ALA A 217 13.44 -3.96 10.95
N ASN A 218 13.50 -3.29 9.80
CA ASN A 218 14.12 -3.78 8.58
C ASN A 218 14.89 -2.65 7.86
N PRO A 219 16.22 -2.54 8.04
CA PRO A 219 17.03 -1.49 7.41
C PRO A 219 17.04 -1.50 5.88
N LYS A 220 16.51 -2.56 5.28
CA LYS A 220 16.47 -2.81 3.84
C LYS A 220 15.05 -2.71 3.27
N GLU A 221 14.10 -2.18 4.04
CA GLU A 221 12.72 -2.04 3.58
C GLU A 221 12.64 -1.09 2.38
N VAL A 222 12.20 -1.66 1.26
CA VAL A 222 12.31 -1.08 -0.08
C VAL A 222 11.44 0.18 -0.22
N THR A 223 10.22 0.14 0.32
CA THR A 223 9.23 1.21 0.17
C THR A 223 9.67 2.48 0.91
N THR A 224 10.15 2.31 2.14
CA THR A 224 10.61 3.37 3.03
C THR A 224 11.91 3.99 2.54
N LEU A 225 12.87 3.18 2.08
CA LEU A 225 14.08 3.71 1.45
C LEU A 225 13.75 4.54 0.20
N GLY A 226 12.79 4.09 -0.62
CA GLY A 226 12.29 4.85 -1.77
C GLY A 226 11.66 6.17 -1.36
N LEU A 227 10.75 6.13 -0.37
CA LEU A 227 10.05 7.30 0.17
C LEU A 227 11.02 8.34 0.74
N LEU A 228 11.93 7.93 1.64
CA LEU A 228 12.89 8.84 2.26
C LEU A 228 13.85 9.45 1.22
N GLY A 229 14.24 8.69 0.20
CA GLY A 229 15.03 9.23 -0.90
C GLY A 229 14.28 10.31 -1.70
N ILE A 230 12.99 10.10 -1.99
CA ILE A 230 12.13 11.12 -2.63
C ILE A 230 11.99 12.34 -1.72
N ALA A 231 11.63 12.14 -0.45
CA ALA A 231 11.43 13.22 0.50
C ALA A 231 12.70 14.06 0.72
N ALA A 232 13.87 13.43 0.80
CA ALA A 232 15.17 14.11 0.90
C ALA A 232 15.48 14.92 -0.37
N PHE A 233 15.19 14.35 -1.55
CA PHE A 233 15.40 15.06 -2.82
C PHE A 233 14.53 16.31 -2.93
N GLU A 234 13.24 16.21 -2.59
CA GLU A 234 12.31 17.36 -2.57
C GLU A 234 12.74 18.44 -1.56
N GLN A 235 13.35 18.04 -0.44
CA GLN A 235 13.93 18.94 0.56
C GLN A 235 15.30 19.50 0.17
N LYS A 236 15.82 19.19 -1.02
CA LYS A 236 17.18 19.52 -1.51
C LYS A 236 18.32 18.90 -0.70
N ASP A 237 18.02 17.93 0.16
CA ASP A 237 19.04 17.07 0.78
C ASP A 237 19.45 15.98 -0.21
N TYR A 238 20.24 16.39 -1.21
CA TYR A 238 20.68 15.48 -2.26
C TYR A 238 21.61 14.39 -1.72
N ALA A 239 22.37 14.65 -0.66
CA ALA A 239 23.24 13.66 -0.03
C ALA A 239 22.43 12.55 0.65
N GLY A 240 21.40 12.92 1.42
CA GLY A 240 20.45 11.98 2.01
C GLY A 240 19.71 11.18 0.94
N ALA A 241 19.23 11.85 -0.12
CA ALA A 241 18.55 11.19 -1.23
C ALA A 241 19.42 10.11 -1.91
N ILE A 242 20.67 10.43 -2.21
CA ILE A 242 21.64 9.48 -2.78
C ILE A 242 21.84 8.29 -1.85
N THR A 243 21.98 8.52 -0.55
CA THR A 243 22.24 7.46 0.44
C THR A 243 21.09 6.45 0.48
N HIS A 244 19.85 6.93 0.59
CA HIS A 244 18.68 6.05 0.64
C HIS A 244 18.46 5.30 -0.68
N TRP A 245 18.55 5.98 -1.82
CA TRP A 245 18.37 5.36 -3.13
C TRP A 245 19.49 4.39 -3.50
N GLN A 246 20.74 4.65 -3.08
CA GLN A 246 21.82 3.70 -3.29
C GLN A 246 21.56 2.40 -2.51
N THR A 247 21.21 2.54 -1.23
CA THR A 247 20.83 1.39 -0.38
C THR A 247 19.69 0.58 -0.99
N LEU A 248 18.68 1.27 -1.54
CA LEU A 248 17.54 0.67 -2.23
C LEU A 248 17.97 -0.11 -3.48
N VAL A 249 18.77 0.49 -4.37
CA VAL A 249 19.26 -0.16 -5.60
C VAL A 249 20.08 -1.41 -5.29
N ASP A 250 20.81 -1.40 -4.19
CA ASP A 250 21.63 -2.53 -3.75
C ASP A 250 20.78 -3.72 -3.25
N GLN A 251 19.52 -3.50 -2.87
CA GLN A 251 18.58 -4.59 -2.52
C GLN A 251 17.82 -5.16 -3.73
N LEU A 252 17.70 -4.40 -4.82
CA LEU A 252 16.89 -4.82 -5.97
C LEU A 252 17.67 -5.80 -6.87
N PRO A 253 17.01 -6.80 -7.50
CA PRO A 253 17.63 -7.68 -8.48
C PRO A 253 18.23 -6.91 -9.66
N THR A 254 19.36 -7.36 -10.22
CA THR A 254 20.08 -6.65 -11.30
C THR A 254 19.25 -6.39 -12.56
N GLY A 255 18.24 -7.23 -12.83
CA GLY A 255 17.32 -7.08 -13.96
C GLY A 255 16.06 -6.25 -13.68
N ASP A 256 15.86 -5.75 -12.46
CA ASP A 256 14.64 -5.00 -12.11
C ASP A 256 14.57 -3.65 -12.85
N PRO A 257 13.50 -3.36 -13.61
CA PRO A 257 13.34 -2.09 -14.33
C PRO A 257 13.47 -0.86 -13.42
N SER A 258 13.06 -0.97 -12.16
CA SER A 258 13.07 0.11 -11.17
C SER A 258 14.48 0.57 -10.84
N ARG A 259 15.50 -0.31 -10.96
CA ARG A 259 16.91 0.07 -10.73
C ARG A 259 17.35 1.20 -11.64
N LYS A 260 16.98 1.15 -12.93
CA LYS A 260 17.34 2.20 -13.89
C LYS A 260 16.71 3.54 -13.53
N ALA A 261 15.44 3.53 -13.13
CA ALA A 261 14.73 4.73 -12.71
C ALA A 261 15.36 5.37 -11.47
N ILE A 262 15.69 4.55 -10.45
CA ILE A 262 16.32 5.02 -9.21
C ILE A 262 17.74 5.52 -9.46
N GLN A 263 18.53 4.81 -10.29
CA GLN A 263 19.87 5.25 -10.70
C GLN A 263 19.84 6.61 -11.39
N SER A 264 18.88 6.84 -12.28
CA SER A 264 18.67 8.17 -12.89
C SER A 264 18.33 9.24 -11.85
N GLY A 265 17.55 8.90 -10.82
CA GLY A 265 17.31 9.76 -9.65
C GLY A 265 18.60 10.14 -8.92
N ILE A 266 19.45 9.15 -8.62
CA ILE A 266 20.75 9.32 -7.96
C ILE A 266 21.66 10.25 -8.80
N GLU A 267 21.74 10.02 -10.11
CA GLU A 267 22.54 10.88 -11.00
C GLU A 267 22.06 12.32 -11.02
N ARG A 268 20.74 12.54 -11.05
CA ARG A 268 20.16 13.89 -10.95
C ARG A 268 20.53 14.54 -9.62
N ALA A 269 20.39 13.83 -8.50
CA ALA A 269 20.78 14.33 -7.19
C ALA A 269 22.27 14.71 -7.13
N ARG A 270 23.16 13.89 -7.71
CA ARG A 270 24.61 14.20 -7.81
C ARG A 270 24.89 15.47 -8.60
N ARG A 271 24.17 15.70 -9.71
CA ARG A 271 24.32 16.94 -10.51
C ARG A 271 23.88 18.17 -9.73
N TYR A 272 22.74 18.12 -9.05
CA TYR A 272 22.28 19.23 -8.21
C TYR A 272 23.21 19.48 -7.02
N MET A 273 23.78 18.43 -6.43
CA MET A 273 24.79 18.55 -5.38
C MET A 273 26.09 19.18 -5.90
N GLY A 274 26.54 18.82 -7.11
CA GLY A 274 27.71 19.42 -7.77
C GLY A 274 27.51 20.89 -8.12
N ALA A 275 26.36 21.25 -8.69
CA ALA A 275 26.01 22.65 -8.99
C ALA A 275 25.79 23.50 -7.72
N SER A 276 25.21 22.92 -6.67
CA SER A 276 25.08 23.58 -5.36
C SER A 276 26.43 23.68 -4.66
N GLY A 277 27.32 22.71 -4.88
CA GLY A 277 28.70 22.71 -4.43
C GLY A 277 29.56 23.77 -5.14
N GLU A 278 29.33 24.04 -6.42
CA GLU A 278 29.97 25.16 -7.14
C GLU A 278 29.47 26.54 -6.64
N ALA A 279 28.17 26.65 -6.30
CA ALA A 279 27.58 27.85 -5.69
C ALA A 279 27.97 28.05 -4.21
N ALA A 280 28.20 26.97 -3.45
CA ALA A 280 28.65 27.02 -2.05
C ALA A 280 30.17 27.07 -1.90
N SER A 281 30.94 26.54 -2.87
CA SER A 281 32.39 26.67 -2.94
C SER A 281 32.83 28.09 -3.33
N SER A 282 31.91 28.94 -3.78
CA SER A 282 32.10 30.39 -3.90
C SER A 282 31.79 31.15 -2.60
N ALA A 283 31.22 30.50 -1.58
CA ALA A 283 30.85 31.10 -0.28
C ALA A 283 31.57 30.47 0.95
N SER A 284 32.31 29.38 0.78
CA SER A 284 33.12 28.73 1.84
C SER A 284 34.61 28.64 1.48
N ALA A 285 35.17 29.73 0.95
CA ALA A 285 36.62 29.90 0.87
C ALA A 285 37.18 30.33 2.24
N THR A 286 37.14 29.42 3.22
CA THR A 286 37.96 29.55 4.43
C THR A 286 39.28 28.83 4.15
N GLN A 287 40.34 29.64 3.95
CA GLN A 287 41.75 29.28 3.74
C GLN A 287 42.11 28.58 2.40
N SER A 288 41.61 29.09 1.27
CA SER A 288 42.36 28.99 0.01
C SER A 288 43.22 30.23 -0.12
N ALA A 289 44.51 30.08 -0.40
CA ALA A 289 45.39 31.23 -0.58
C ALA A 289 44.90 32.07 -1.78
N THR A 290 44.53 33.32 -1.54
CA THR A 290 44.06 34.25 -2.56
C THR A 290 45.09 35.34 -2.79
N LEU A 291 45.50 35.55 -4.04
CA LEU A 291 46.35 36.66 -4.46
C LEU A 291 45.51 37.72 -5.15
N SER A 292 45.56 38.95 -4.66
CA SER A 292 44.94 40.10 -5.32
C SER A 292 45.99 40.85 -6.13
N VAL A 293 45.72 41.10 -7.41
CA VAL A 293 46.59 41.88 -8.29
C VAL A 293 45.77 42.92 -9.06
N THR A 294 46.22 44.18 -9.03
CA THR A 294 45.67 45.25 -9.85
C THR A 294 46.54 45.41 -11.09
N VAL A 295 45.96 45.21 -12.26
CA VAL A 295 46.66 45.27 -13.54
C VAL A 295 46.29 46.56 -14.26
N SER A 296 47.30 47.29 -14.71
CA SER A 296 47.13 48.52 -15.50
C SER A 296 48.05 48.51 -16.72
N LEU A 297 47.64 49.24 -17.76
CA LEU A 297 48.40 49.40 -18.99
C LEU A 297 49.16 50.74 -18.96
N ASP A 298 50.43 50.74 -19.36
CA ASP A 298 51.17 51.98 -19.51
C ASP A 298 50.70 52.77 -20.75
N PRO A 299 50.53 54.11 -20.65
CA PRO A 299 50.14 54.94 -21.79
C PRO A 299 51.06 54.76 -23.02
N GLY A 300 52.35 54.50 -22.83
CA GLY A 300 53.30 54.26 -23.93
C GLY A 300 53.10 52.91 -24.64
N VAL A 301 52.43 51.95 -24.01
CA VAL A 301 52.12 50.63 -24.59
C VAL A 301 50.75 50.64 -25.27
N SER A 302 49.85 51.54 -24.88
CA SER A 302 48.48 51.64 -25.38
C SER A 302 48.35 51.80 -26.90
N SER A 303 49.32 52.45 -27.55
CA SER A 303 49.40 52.62 -29.01
C SER A 303 49.83 51.35 -29.76
N HIS A 304 50.35 50.34 -29.04
CA HIS A 304 50.90 49.10 -29.61
C HIS A 304 50.03 47.87 -29.35
N VAL A 305 48.88 48.02 -28.69
CA VAL A 305 47.96 46.91 -28.35
C VAL A 305 46.53 47.24 -28.77
N LYS A 306 45.76 46.22 -29.16
CA LYS A 306 44.34 46.39 -29.50
C LYS A 306 43.48 46.09 -28.28
N ALA A 307 42.31 46.73 -28.19
CA ALA A 307 41.33 46.48 -27.13
C ALA A 307 40.92 45.00 -27.00
N SER A 308 40.91 44.25 -28.11
CA SER A 308 40.60 42.82 -28.17
C SER A 308 41.78 41.89 -27.84
N ASP A 309 43.00 42.42 -27.63
CA ASP A 309 44.16 41.58 -27.34
C ASP A 309 43.99 40.91 -25.98
N THR A 310 44.40 39.65 -25.87
CA THR A 310 44.20 38.84 -24.67
C THR A 310 45.27 39.15 -23.63
N VAL A 311 44.85 39.40 -22.39
CA VAL A 311 45.70 39.62 -21.23
C VAL A 311 45.62 38.40 -20.31
N PHE A 312 46.73 37.69 -20.14
CA PHE A 312 46.87 36.58 -19.21
C PHE A 312 47.47 37.09 -17.91
N VAL A 313 46.75 36.88 -16.80
CA VAL A 313 47.21 37.16 -15.44
C VAL A 313 47.41 35.83 -14.75
N PHE A 314 48.64 35.48 -14.42
CA PHE A 314 48.94 34.18 -13.85
C PHE A 314 49.98 34.23 -12.74
N ALA A 315 49.95 33.22 -11.88
CA ALA A 315 50.95 33.01 -10.84
C ALA A 315 51.87 31.84 -11.23
N ARG A 316 53.18 31.99 -11.07
CA ARG A 316 54.17 30.91 -11.22
C ARG A 316 54.96 30.69 -9.94
N ALA A 317 55.41 29.47 -9.67
CA ALA A 317 56.32 29.20 -8.56
C ALA A 317 57.68 29.87 -8.80
N VAL A 318 58.29 30.44 -7.76
CA VAL A 318 59.66 30.98 -7.82
C VAL A 318 60.69 29.85 -7.88
N SER A 319 60.42 28.76 -7.16
CA SER A 319 61.19 27.51 -7.17
C SER A 319 60.24 26.37 -7.55
N GLY A 320 60.26 25.95 -8.81
CA GLY A 320 59.34 24.96 -9.35
C GLY A 320 59.34 24.90 -10.88
N PRO A 321 58.46 24.07 -11.49
CA PRO A 321 58.34 23.99 -12.94
C PRO A 321 57.90 25.34 -13.53
N PRO A 322 58.34 25.70 -14.76
CA PRO A 322 58.07 27.01 -15.38
C PRO A 322 56.60 27.21 -15.81
N MET A 323 55.71 26.29 -15.44
CA MET A 323 54.32 26.27 -15.82
C MET A 323 53.48 27.14 -14.87
N PRO A 324 52.43 27.83 -15.37
CA PRO A 324 51.57 28.65 -14.53
C PRO A 324 50.71 27.78 -13.61
N LEU A 325 50.61 28.19 -12.34
CA LEU A 325 49.83 27.51 -11.32
C LEU A 325 48.36 27.88 -11.39
N ALA A 326 48.07 29.16 -11.57
CA ALA A 326 46.72 29.71 -11.69
C ALA A 326 46.70 30.77 -12.80
N VAL A 327 45.69 30.77 -13.66
CA VAL A 327 45.60 31.67 -14.82
C VAL A 327 44.21 32.27 -14.92
N LYS A 328 44.13 33.60 -15.04
CA LYS A 328 42.94 34.31 -15.52
C LYS A 328 43.20 34.99 -16.85
N ARG A 329 42.17 34.97 -17.69
CA ARG A 329 42.15 35.57 -19.01
C ARG A 329 41.24 36.79 -18.99
N LEU A 330 41.79 37.92 -19.43
CA LEU A 330 41.13 39.21 -19.61
C LEU A 330 41.41 39.72 -21.02
N THR A 331 40.85 40.87 -21.37
CA THR A 331 41.19 41.62 -22.57
C THR A 331 41.81 42.97 -22.21
N VAL A 332 42.50 43.60 -23.16
CA VAL A 332 43.07 44.95 -22.95
C VAL A 332 41.98 45.98 -22.62
N ALA A 333 40.77 45.81 -23.19
CA ALA A 333 39.61 46.65 -22.89
C ALA A 333 39.17 46.61 -21.42
N ASP A 334 39.50 45.53 -20.70
CA ASP A 334 39.12 45.35 -19.29
C ASP A 334 40.06 46.10 -18.33
N LEU A 335 41.19 46.64 -18.82
CA LEU A 335 42.19 47.30 -17.99
C LEU A 335 41.85 48.80 -17.74
N PRO A 336 42.08 49.33 -16.52
CA PRO A 336 42.66 48.66 -15.36
C PRO A 336 41.68 47.72 -14.64
N ALA A 337 42.14 46.51 -14.32
CA ALA A 337 41.32 45.48 -13.67
C ALA A 337 41.96 44.99 -12.36
N ARG A 338 41.12 44.75 -11.35
CA ARG A 338 41.52 44.01 -10.15
C ARG A 338 41.19 42.53 -10.33
N VAL A 339 42.19 41.68 -10.17
CA VAL A 339 42.11 40.24 -10.41
C VAL A 339 42.43 39.49 -9.13
N LEU A 340 41.59 38.52 -8.81
CA LEU A 340 41.80 37.58 -7.71
C LEU A 340 42.17 36.22 -8.32
N LEU A 341 43.33 35.71 -7.92
CA LEU A 341 43.80 34.36 -8.23
C LEU A 341 43.73 33.49 -6.97
N SER A 342 43.23 32.27 -7.12
CA SER A 342 43.04 31.32 -6.03
C SER A 342 43.34 29.90 -6.50
N ASP A 343 43.28 28.94 -5.57
CA ASP A 343 43.37 27.50 -5.90
C ASP A 343 42.29 27.02 -6.88
N ALA A 344 41.16 27.72 -6.98
CA ALA A 344 40.10 27.41 -7.93
C ALA A 344 40.48 27.75 -9.38
N ASP A 345 41.47 28.63 -9.57
CA ASP A 345 41.96 29.04 -10.89
C ASP A 345 43.10 28.14 -11.39
N ALA A 346 43.37 27.03 -10.70
CA ALA A 346 44.44 26.09 -11.03
C ALA A 346 44.04 25.16 -12.19
N MET A 347 44.92 25.05 -13.20
CA MET A 347 44.68 24.18 -14.36
C MET A 347 44.82 22.69 -14.04
N MET A 348 45.58 22.34 -12.99
CA MET A 348 45.83 20.97 -12.58
C MET A 348 45.50 20.78 -11.10
N PRO A 349 44.70 19.77 -10.71
CA PRO A 349 44.30 19.57 -9.31
C PRO A 349 45.46 19.35 -8.33
N GLN A 350 46.62 18.91 -8.84
CA GLN A 350 47.82 18.61 -8.03
C GLN A 350 48.80 19.79 -7.87
N LEU A 351 48.70 20.83 -8.69
CA LEU A 351 49.60 21.99 -8.68
C LEU A 351 48.83 23.25 -8.28
N LYS A 352 48.39 23.28 -7.02
CA LYS A 352 47.62 24.40 -6.44
C LYS A 352 48.52 25.51 -5.95
N LEU A 353 47.99 26.72 -5.89
CA LEU A 353 48.71 27.90 -5.42
C LEU A 353 49.13 27.75 -3.95
N SER A 354 48.23 27.22 -3.11
CA SER A 354 48.46 26.92 -1.69
C SER A 354 49.58 25.91 -1.41
N GLY A 355 50.02 25.15 -2.42
CA GLY A 355 51.10 24.18 -2.30
C GLY A 355 52.51 24.77 -2.34
N PHE A 356 52.66 26.07 -2.61
CA PHE A 356 53.96 26.72 -2.77
C PHE A 356 54.15 27.84 -1.74
N ASP A 357 55.37 27.98 -1.21
CA ASP A 357 55.68 29.03 -0.23
C ASP A 357 55.80 30.41 -0.88
N GLN A 358 56.41 30.50 -2.07
CA GLN A 358 56.59 31.74 -2.81
C GLN A 358 56.20 31.62 -4.28
N VAL A 359 55.47 32.64 -4.75
CA VAL A 359 55.01 32.75 -6.13
C VAL A 359 55.30 34.14 -6.70
N GLN A 360 55.41 34.21 -8.01
CA GLN A 360 55.57 35.45 -8.75
C GLN A 360 54.36 35.64 -9.67
N LEU A 361 53.73 36.80 -9.56
CA LEU A 361 52.66 37.22 -10.47
C LEU A 361 53.24 37.71 -11.78
N VAL A 362 52.67 37.26 -12.89
CA VAL A 362 53.05 37.64 -14.23
C VAL A 362 51.80 38.04 -15.01
N VAL A 363 51.87 39.19 -15.64
CA VAL A 363 50.83 39.65 -16.58
C VAL A 363 51.44 39.66 -17.96
N ARG A 364 50.75 39.10 -18.94
CA ARG A 364 51.23 39.01 -20.32
C ARG A 364 50.11 39.34 -21.30
N ILE A 365 50.41 40.17 -22.29
CA ILE A 365 49.53 40.39 -23.44
C ILE A 365 49.96 39.44 -24.55
N SER A 366 49.02 38.66 -25.09
CA SER A 366 49.25 37.72 -26.19
C SER A 366 48.18 37.88 -27.26
N ARG A 367 48.55 38.31 -28.45
CA ARG A 367 47.61 38.40 -29.59
C ARG A 367 47.21 37.03 -30.12
N GLN A 368 48.09 36.03 -29.97
CA GLN A 368 47.85 34.65 -30.40
C GLN A 368 47.08 33.82 -29.34
N GLY A 369 46.74 34.41 -28.19
CA GLY A 369 45.98 33.72 -27.15
C GLY A 369 46.79 32.65 -26.39
N ASN A 370 48.12 32.74 -26.37
CA ASN A 370 48.98 31.79 -25.66
C ASN A 370 49.48 32.39 -24.32
N PRO A 371 49.23 31.75 -23.15
CA PRO A 371 49.69 32.25 -21.86
C PRO A 371 51.22 32.18 -21.67
N THR A 372 51.93 31.37 -22.46
CA THR A 372 53.39 31.15 -22.34
C THR A 372 54.23 32.00 -23.28
N SER A 373 53.62 32.74 -24.21
CA SER A 373 54.29 33.63 -25.17
C SER A 373 53.42 34.83 -25.48
N GLY A 374 53.96 36.04 -25.35
CA GLY A 374 53.25 37.27 -25.63
C GLY A 374 54.15 38.33 -26.23
N GLU A 375 53.57 39.51 -26.44
CA GLU A 375 54.28 40.68 -26.95
C GLU A 375 54.72 41.62 -25.82
N TRP A 376 53.99 41.63 -24.69
CA TRP A 376 54.24 42.51 -23.56
C TRP A 376 54.08 41.77 -22.24
N VAL A 377 54.91 42.11 -21.25
CA VAL A 377 54.93 41.46 -19.94
C VAL A 377 55.09 42.48 -18.80
N ALA A 378 54.48 42.16 -17.65
CA ALA A 378 54.78 42.75 -16.36
C ALA A 378 55.11 41.64 -15.36
N LEU A 379 56.23 41.78 -14.67
CA LEU A 379 56.67 40.84 -13.64
C LEU A 379 56.51 41.46 -12.26
N GLY A 380 55.75 40.80 -11.40
CA GLY A 380 55.62 41.17 -9.99
C GLY A 380 56.82 40.75 -9.16
N LYS A 381 56.89 41.26 -7.93
CA LYS A 381 57.90 40.80 -6.95
C LYS A 381 57.45 39.44 -6.39
N PRO A 382 58.38 38.51 -6.08
CA PRO A 382 58.06 37.30 -5.32
C PRO A 382 57.29 37.62 -4.04
N ILE A 383 56.20 36.88 -3.79
CA ILE A 383 55.36 37.03 -2.60
C ILE A 383 55.11 35.69 -1.93
N ALA A 384 55.04 35.72 -0.60
CA ALA A 384 54.63 34.57 0.18
C ALA A 384 53.12 34.34 -0.01
N VAL A 385 52.73 33.10 -0.34
CA VAL A 385 51.34 32.75 -0.66
C VAL A 385 50.41 32.91 0.55
N LYS A 386 50.92 32.69 1.76
CA LYS A 386 50.14 32.73 3.02
C LYS A 386 49.89 34.14 3.55
N ASP A 387 50.70 35.13 3.16
CA ASP A 387 50.63 36.54 3.62
C ASP A 387 50.71 37.52 2.44
N ALA A 388 50.06 37.18 1.34
CA ALA A 388 50.16 37.94 0.10
C ALA A 388 49.46 39.31 0.18
N GLN A 389 50.25 40.38 0.22
CA GLN A 389 49.76 41.74 0.03
C GLN A 389 49.34 41.96 -1.44
N PRO A 390 48.30 42.79 -1.70
CA PRO A 390 47.92 43.16 -3.06
C PRO A 390 49.09 43.79 -3.82
N GLN A 391 49.33 43.35 -5.06
CA GLN A 391 50.33 43.95 -5.93
C GLN A 391 49.70 44.74 -7.06
N GLU A 392 50.31 45.86 -7.43
CA GLU A 392 49.98 46.60 -8.64
C GLU A 392 51.03 46.28 -9.72
N LEU A 393 50.57 45.78 -10.86
CA LEU A 393 51.41 45.47 -12.00
C LEU A 393 51.04 46.36 -13.18
N LYS A 394 52.04 47.11 -13.66
CA LYS A 394 51.92 47.98 -14.83
C LYS A 394 52.66 47.35 -16.00
N ILE A 395 51.93 47.10 -17.09
CA ILE A 395 52.49 46.52 -18.31
C ILE A 395 53.32 47.57 -19.03
N THR A 396 54.65 47.40 -19.00
CA THR A 396 55.63 48.40 -19.46
C THR A 396 56.73 47.83 -20.35
N GLN A 397 56.99 46.52 -20.30
CA GLN A 397 58.14 45.91 -20.97
C GLN A 397 57.68 44.99 -22.12
N PRO A 398 58.38 45.00 -23.28
CA PRO A 398 58.16 43.97 -24.29
C PRO A 398 58.55 42.61 -23.72
N ASP A 399 57.77 41.57 -24.03
CA ASP A 399 58.05 40.19 -23.61
C ASP A 399 59.20 39.66 -24.48
N ALA A 400 60.43 39.96 -24.06
CA ALA A 400 61.63 39.43 -24.68
C ALA A 400 61.71 37.93 -24.37
N LYS A 401 61.42 37.11 -25.38
CA LYS A 401 61.74 35.69 -25.37
C LYS A 401 63.04 35.45 -26.12
#